data_AF-A0A5E4TE35-F1
#
_entry.id   AF-A0A5E4TE35-F1
#
_cell.length_a   1.000
_cell.length_b   1.000
_cell.length_c   1.000
_cell.angle_alpha   90.00
_cell.angle_beta   90.00
_cell.angle_gamma   90.00
#
_symmetry.space_group_name_H-M   'P 1'
#
loop_
_entity.id
_entity.type
_entity.pdbx_description
1 polymer ?
#
loop_
_entity_poly.entity_id
_entity_poly.type
_entity_poly.pdbx_seq_one_letter_code
_entity_poly.pdbx_strand_id
1 'polypeptide(L)' 'MTSHASAISLSRMSADKLSTLSERIFALAVCTTDSGKEIPNRFLVAMFGELGELATELVGECRKLRANAPAS' A
#
# COMPACT_ATOMS: atom_id res chain seq x y z
N MET A 1 -7.41 -26.71 2.12
CA MET A 1 -6.06 -26.18 2.42
C MET A 1 -5.57 -25.10 1.44
N THR A 2 -6.36 -24.63 0.47
CA THR A 2 -5.93 -23.68 -0.57
C THR A 2 -6.11 -22.19 -0.22
N SER A 3 -7.00 -21.85 0.73
CA SER A 3 -7.33 -20.46 1.09
C SER A 3 -6.19 -19.71 1.79
N HIS A 4 -5.43 -20.37 2.66
CA HIS A 4 -4.34 -19.73 3.40
C HIS A 4 -3.15 -19.35 2.51
N ALA A 5 -2.84 -20.15 1.48
CA ALA A 5 -1.73 -19.86 0.57
C ALA A 5 -2.00 -18.62 -0.30
N SER A 6 -3.25 -18.42 -0.76
CA SER A 6 -3.60 -17.22 -1.54
C SER A 6 -3.63 -15.96 -0.68
N ALA A 7 -4.10 -16.07 0.57
CA ALA A 7 -4.08 -14.96 1.52
C ALA A 7 -2.66 -14.50 1.85
N ILE A 8 -1.73 -15.44 2.07
CA ILE A 8 -0.30 -15.16 2.34
C ILE A 8 0.38 -14.54 1.11
N SER A 9 0.06 -15.02 -0.09
CA SER A 9 0.61 -14.48 -1.34
C SER A 9 0.16 -13.04 -1.59
N LEU A 10 -1.12 -12.73 -1.33
CA LEU A 10 -1.63 -11.38 -1.53
C LEU A 10 -1.15 -10.40 -0.46
N SER A 11 -1.09 -10.82 0.81
CA SER A 11 -0.55 -9.98 1.88
C SER A 11 0.90 -9.58 1.62
N ARG A 12 1.68 -10.48 1.01
CA ARG A 12 3.05 -10.22 0.61
C ARG A 12 3.12 -9.20 -0.51
N MET A 13 2.30 -9.37 -1.55
CA MET A 13 2.23 -8.42 -2.68
C MET A 13 1.79 -7.01 -2.25
N SER A 14 0.80 -6.88 -1.36
CA SER A 14 0.38 -5.57 -0.82
C SER A 14 1.47 -4.96 0.07
N ALA A 15 2.19 -5.77 0.86
CA ALA A 15 3.31 -5.29 1.66
C ALA A 15 4.48 -4.80 0.78
N ASP A 16 4.80 -5.52 -0.29
CA ASP A 16 5.86 -5.14 -1.24
C ASP A 16 5.51 -3.81 -1.93
N LYS A 17 4.27 -3.67 -2.41
CA LYS A 17 3.76 -2.41 -2.99
C LYS A 17 3.87 -1.24 -2.00
N LEU A 18 3.48 -1.45 -0.74
CA LEU A 18 3.58 -0.44 0.32
C LEU A 18 5.04 -0.08 0.63
N SER A 19 5.94 -1.06 0.64
CA SER A 19 7.38 -0.85 0.84
C SER A 19 7.96 0.03 -0.26
N THR A 20 7.70 -0.30 -1.52
CA THR A 20 8.14 0.49 -2.67
C THR A 20 7.59 1.92 -2.65
N LEU A 21 6.31 2.10 -2.30
CA LEU A 21 5.71 3.43 -2.17
C LEU A 21 6.38 4.23 -1.03
N SER A 22 6.66 3.58 0.09
CA SER A 22 7.34 4.19 1.25
C SER A 22 8.76 4.64 0.90
N GLU A 23 9.51 3.82 0.17
CA GLU A 23 10.85 4.17 -0.32
C GLU A 23 10.81 5.39 -1.25
N ARG A 24 9.83 5.45 -2.16
CA ARG A 24 9.64 6.60 -3.06
C ARG A 24 9.29 7.87 -2.29
N ILE A 25 8.38 7.79 -1.32
CA ILE A 25 8.02 8.92 -0.45
C ILE A 25 9.27 9.42 0.29
N PHE A 26 10.05 8.50 0.87
CA PHE A 26 11.27 8.83 1.59
C PHE A 26 12.30 9.51 0.68
N ALA A 27 12.56 8.96 -0.51
CA ALA A 27 13.47 9.55 -1.47
C ALA A 27 13.04 10.96 -1.89
N LEU A 28 11.75 11.18 -2.14
CA LEU A 28 11.22 12.52 -2.43
C LEU A 28 11.42 13.49 -1.27
N ALA A 29 11.12 13.06 -0.03
CA ALA A 29 11.27 13.88 1.16
C ALA A 29 12.75 14.29 1.37
N VAL A 30 13.69 13.35 1.21
CA VAL A 30 15.13 13.61 1.29
C VAL A 30 15.55 14.61 0.21
N CYS A 31 15.19 14.38 -1.06
CA CYS A 31 15.53 15.31 -2.14
C CYS A 31 14.98 16.72 -1.91
N THR A 32 13.78 16.87 -1.34
CA THR A 32 13.22 18.19 -1.00
C THR A 32 13.90 18.85 0.20
N THR A 33 14.31 18.06 1.18
CA THR A 33 15.03 18.56 2.35
C THR A 33 16.42 19.05 1.95
N ASP A 34 17.13 18.29 1.11
CA ASP A 34 18.47 18.63 0.64
C ASP A 34 18.48 19.80 -0.35
N SER A 35 17.43 19.93 -1.18
CA SER A 35 17.32 21.02 -2.16
C SER A 35 16.65 22.28 -1.61
N GLY A 36 16.02 22.21 -0.44
CA GLY A 36 15.21 23.28 0.15
C GLY A 36 13.95 23.63 -0.67
N LYS A 37 13.58 22.80 -1.64
CA LYS A 37 12.42 23.02 -2.52
C LYS A 37 11.22 22.24 -2.02
N GLU A 38 10.03 22.84 -2.12
CA GLU A 38 8.78 22.15 -1.82
C GLU A 38 8.52 20.99 -2.78
N ILE A 39 7.86 19.94 -2.28
CA ILE A 39 7.39 18.84 -3.12
C ILE A 39 6.27 19.37 -4.02
N PRO A 40 6.38 19.27 -5.36
CA PRO A 40 5.30 19.72 -6.24
C PRO A 40 4.01 18.94 -5.96
N ASN A 41 2.90 19.65 -5.83
CA ASN A 41 1.58 19.10 -5.44
C ASN A 41 1.17 17.86 -6.25
N ARG A 42 1.46 17.82 -7.56
CA ARG A 42 1.19 16.65 -8.42
C ARG A 42 1.78 15.33 -7.89
N PHE A 43 2.95 15.37 -7.25
CA PHE A 43 3.58 14.18 -6.68
C PHE A 43 2.90 13.75 -5.39
N LEU A 44 2.47 14.69 -4.56
CA LEU A 44 1.69 14.39 -3.35
C LEU A 44 0.35 13.75 -3.71
N VAL A 45 -0.36 14.31 -4.69
CA VAL A 45 -1.62 13.75 -5.19
C VAL A 45 -1.43 12.33 -5.71
N ALA A 46 -0.39 12.09 -6.50
CA ALA A 46 -0.08 10.75 -6.99
C ALA A 46 0.21 9.77 -5.84
N MET A 47 1.03 10.16 -4.86
CA MET A 47 1.36 9.31 -3.71
C MET A 47 0.13 8.97 -2.84
N PHE A 48 -0.72 9.96 -2.54
CA PHE A 48 -1.95 9.73 -1.79
C PHE A 48 -2.97 8.90 -2.59
N GLY A 49 -3.01 9.05 -3.91
CA GLY A 49 -3.79 8.19 -4.80
C GLY A 49 -3.35 6.74 -4.72
N GLU A 50 -2.06 6.46 -4.93
CA GLU A 50 -1.48 5.11 -4.83
C GLU A 50 -1.74 4.50 -3.43
N LEU A 51 -1.62 5.29 -2.36
CA LEU A 51 -1.89 4.85 -0.99
C LEU A 51 -3.37 4.50 -0.77
N GLY A 52 -4.28 5.30 -1.32
CA GLY A 52 -5.73 5.06 -1.25
C GLY A 52 -6.17 3.80 -2.00
N GLU A 53 -5.56 3.52 -3.15
CA GLU A 53 -5.78 2.28 -3.90
C GLU A 53 -5.32 1.05 -3.11
N LEU A 54 -4.10 1.11 -2.55
CA LEU A 54 -3.55 0.08 -1.66
C LEU A 54 -4.43 -0.19 -0.44
N ALA A 55 -4.92 0.88 0.20
CA ALA A 55 -5.83 0.76 1.35
C ALA A 55 -7.16 0.10 0.94
N THR A 56 -7.69 0.44 -0.23
CA THR A 56 -8.93 -0.15 -0.76
C THR A 56 -8.75 -1.63 -1.09
N GLU A 57 -7.63 -2.01 -1.73
CA GLU A 57 -7.26 -3.40 -2.01
C GLU A 57 -7.20 -4.20 -0.70
N LEU A 58 -6.49 -3.68 0.31
CA LEU A 58 -6.36 -4.34 1.61
C LEU A 58 -7.70 -4.53 2.33
N VAL A 59 -8.54 -3.49 2.37
CA VAL A 59 -9.89 -3.58 2.97
C VAL A 59 -10.75 -4.61 2.23
N GLY A 60 -10.67 -4.65 0.90
CA GLY A 60 -11.34 -5.66 0.07
C GLY A 60 -10.94 -7.08 0.46
N GLU A 61 -9.65 -7.32 0.66
CA GLU A 61 -9.14 -8.62 1.08
C GLU A 61 -9.55 -8.99 2.51
N CYS A 62 -9.47 -8.05 3.46
CA CYS A 62 -9.98 -8.29 4.82
C CYS A 62 -11.46 -8.70 4.81
N ARG A 63 -12.28 -8.08 3.94
CA ARG A 63 -13.69 -8.45 3.77
C ARG A 63 -13.84 -9.87 3.20
N LYS A 64 -13.04 -10.25 2.21
CA LYS A 64 -13.04 -11.61 1.65
C LYS A 64 -12.63 -12.65 2.70
N LEU A 65 -11.59 -12.37 3.47
CA LEU A 65 -11.14 -13.23 4.58
C LEU A 65 -12.24 -13.40 5.62
N ARG A 66 -12.93 -12.31 6.01
CA ARG A 66 -14.05 -12.37 6.95
C ARG A 66 -15.22 -13.19 6.40
N ALA A 67 -15.54 -13.05 5.12
CA ALA A 67 -16.62 -13.81 4.48
C ALA A 67 -16.31 -15.32 4.35
N ASN A 68 -15.03 -15.66 4.22
CA ASN A 68 -14.55 -17.04 4.09
C ASN A 68 -14.18 -17.68 5.44
N ALA A 69 -14.30 -16.94 6.55
CA ALA A 69 -14.09 -17.49 7.88
C ALA A 69 -15.29 -18.37 8.26
N PRO A 70 -15.08 -19.61 8.73
CA PRO A 70 -16.18 -20.44 9.20
C PRO A 70 -16.90 -19.73 10.35
N ALA A 71 -18.24 -19.77 10.34
CA ALA A 71 -19.04 -19.27 11.46
C ALA A 71 -18.65 -20.07 12.70
N SER A 72 -18.01 -19.39 13.66
CA SER A 72 -17.73 -19.92 15.00
C SER A 72 -19.01 -20.04 15.81
#